data_AF-A0A4Q9W273-F1
#
_entry.id   AF-A0A4Q9W273-F1
#
_cell.length_a   1.000
_cell.length_b   1.000
_cell.length_c   1.000
_cell.angle_alpha   90.00
_cell.angle_beta   90.00
_cell.angle_gamma   90.00
#
_symmetry.space_group_name_H-M   'P 1'
#
loop_
_entity.id
_entity.type
_entity.pdbx_description
1 polymer ?
#
loop_
_entity_poly.entity_id
_entity_poly.type
_entity_poly.pdbx_seq_one_letter_code
_entity_poly.pdbx_strand_id
1 'polypeptide(L)'
;EFRHHRGATSYHPKMMLKVVLYAYTQSVFSGRKIEKLLNDSIRMMWLSQNQKPSYKTINRFRVNPKVDALLESLFIQFHSQCLKQNLIDDQAIFIDGTKVEANANRYTFVWKKSIQNHESRMNENSKALYHELAINKIIPEIKKDHDNDLTKEEIDLIGSHLDKEIE
;
A
#
# COMPACT_ATOMS: atom_id res chain seq x y z
N GLU A 1 19.94 13.59 17.60
CA GLU A 1 19.56 13.65 16.17
C GLU A 1 18.93 12.33 15.75
N PHE A 2 17.90 12.33 14.89
CA PHE A 2 17.26 11.12 14.33
C PHE A 2 18.08 10.50 13.17
N ARG A 3 19.41 10.63 13.23
CA ARG A 3 20.33 10.14 12.19
C ARG A 3 20.74 8.71 12.51
N HIS A 4 20.42 7.79 11.63
CA HIS A 4 20.84 6.40 11.72
C HIS A 4 21.92 6.11 10.68
N HIS A 5 22.90 5.27 11.04
CA HIS A 5 24.04 4.93 10.18
C HIS A 5 23.76 3.74 9.25
N ARG A 6 22.59 3.09 9.37
CA ARG A 6 22.19 1.93 8.54
C ARG A 6 20.74 2.03 8.04
N GLY A 7 20.38 3.14 7.39
CA GLY A 7 19.08 3.30 6.74
C GLY A 7 18.62 4.74 6.60
N ALA A 8 17.44 4.94 6.02
CA ALA A 8 16.85 6.27 5.89
C ALA A 8 16.60 6.88 7.27
N THR A 9 16.98 8.14 7.44
CA THR A 9 16.75 8.88 8.68
C THR A 9 15.27 8.96 9.01
N SER A 10 14.92 8.77 10.28
CA SER A 10 13.54 8.83 10.71
C SER A 10 13.04 10.27 10.69
N TYR A 11 11.78 10.46 10.28
CA TYR A 11 11.13 11.75 10.33
C TYR A 11 10.94 12.22 11.77
N HIS A 12 11.04 13.53 11.98
CA HIS A 12 10.86 14.10 13.30
C HIS A 12 9.40 13.88 13.78
N PRO A 13 9.15 13.30 14.98
CA PRO A 13 7.79 13.02 15.46
C PRO A 13 6.87 14.24 15.49
N LYS A 14 7.40 15.41 15.88
CA LYS A 14 6.66 16.69 15.82
C LYS A 14 6.19 17.06 14.40
N MET A 15 6.98 16.78 13.37
CA MET A 15 6.58 17.04 11.98
C MET A 15 5.47 16.08 11.56
N MET A 16 5.66 14.78 11.84
CA MET A 16 4.65 13.75 11.56
C MET A 16 3.30 14.06 12.23
N LEU A 17 3.34 14.49 13.50
CA LEU A 17 2.15 14.85 14.26
C LEU A 17 1.40 16.04 13.63
N LYS A 18 2.13 17.10 13.22
CA LYS A 18 1.54 18.26 12.54
C LYS A 18 0.82 17.85 11.25
N VAL A 19 1.47 17.03 10.42
CA VAL A 19 0.91 16.53 9.15
C VAL A 19 -0.38 15.74 9.40
N VAL A 20 -0.38 14.83 10.39
CA VAL A 20 -1.55 14.00 10.69
C VAL A 20 -2.71 14.83 11.25
N LEU A 21 -2.44 15.69 12.24
CA LEU A 21 -3.48 16.54 12.83
C LEU A 21 -4.09 17.46 11.77
N TYR A 22 -3.26 18.11 10.96
CA TYR A 22 -3.74 18.98 9.89
C TYR A 22 -4.56 18.21 8.85
N ALA A 23 -4.13 17.01 8.44
CA ALA A 23 -4.91 16.20 7.51
C ALA A 23 -6.31 15.84 8.06
N TYR A 24 -6.42 15.56 9.37
CA TYR A 24 -7.69 15.24 9.99
C TYR A 24 -8.65 16.43 10.02
N THR A 25 -8.15 17.67 10.16
CA THR A 25 -9.00 18.87 10.03
C THR A 25 -9.63 19.03 8.65
N GLN A 26 -9.00 18.45 7.63
CA GLN A 26 -9.48 18.48 6.24
C GLN A 26 -10.31 17.22 5.90
N SER A 27 -10.68 16.42 6.91
CA SER A 27 -11.37 15.13 6.75
C SER A 27 -10.58 14.12 5.89
N VAL A 28 -9.24 14.23 5.86
CA VAL A 28 -8.36 13.33 5.11
C VAL A 28 -7.71 12.33 6.06
N PHE A 29 -8.33 11.15 6.19
CA PHE A 29 -7.86 10.10 7.11
C PHE A 29 -7.01 9.00 6.44
N SER A 30 -7.09 8.86 5.11
CA SER A 30 -6.36 7.83 4.37
C SER A 30 -4.90 8.20 4.21
N GLY A 31 -3.97 7.34 4.66
CA GLY A 31 -2.53 7.59 4.55
C GLY A 31 -2.06 7.90 3.12
N ARG A 32 -2.65 7.26 2.10
CA ARG A 32 -2.35 7.55 0.69
C ARG A 32 -2.87 8.93 0.25
N LYS A 33 -4.03 9.35 0.75
CA LYS A 33 -4.54 10.71 0.50
C LYS A 33 -3.67 11.76 1.19
N ILE A 34 -3.16 11.48 2.40
CA ILE A 34 -2.22 12.36 3.11
C ILE A 34 -0.90 12.48 2.34
N GLU A 35 -0.36 11.38 1.85
CA GLU A 35 0.84 11.36 0.99
C GLU A 35 0.63 12.15 -0.31
N LYS A 36 -0.54 12.03 -0.95
CA LYS A 36 -0.88 12.87 -2.11
C LYS A 36 -0.95 14.36 -1.72
N LEU A 37 -1.55 14.67 -0.57
CA LEU A 37 -1.68 16.03 -0.07
C LEU A 37 -0.32 16.69 0.22
N LEU A 38 0.67 15.92 0.69
CA LEU A 38 2.06 16.35 0.86
C LEU A 38 2.76 16.73 -0.45
N ASN A 39 2.24 16.31 -1.59
CA ASN A 39 2.78 16.65 -2.91
C ASN A 39 2.01 17.77 -3.61
N ASP A 40 0.70 17.86 -3.35
CA ASP A 40 -0.23 18.71 -4.10
C ASP A 40 -0.58 20.01 -3.35
N SER A 41 -0.65 19.97 -2.02
CA SER A 41 -1.06 21.12 -1.21
C SER A 41 0.14 21.91 -0.70
N ILE A 42 0.24 23.17 -1.13
CA ILE A 42 1.23 24.14 -0.63
C ILE A 42 1.21 24.25 0.89
N ARG A 43 0.01 24.19 1.51
CA ARG A 43 -0.13 24.24 2.98
C ARG A 43 0.54 23.04 3.65
N MET A 44 0.34 21.86 3.10
CA MET A 44 0.92 20.63 3.63
C MET A 44 2.44 20.58 3.40
N MET A 45 2.91 21.05 2.23
CA MET A 45 4.33 21.17 1.93
C MET A 45 5.03 22.16 2.87
N TRP A 46 4.41 23.29 3.17
CA TRP A 46 4.95 24.26 4.12
C TRP A 46 5.02 23.66 5.54
N LEU A 47 3.93 23.01 5.97
CA LEU A 47 3.83 22.39 7.29
C LEU A 47 4.86 21.26 7.51
N SER A 48 5.14 20.48 6.46
CA SER A 48 6.12 19.39 6.49
C SER A 48 7.55 19.85 6.20
N GLN A 49 7.79 21.15 5.94
CA GLN A 49 9.09 21.66 5.48
C GLN A 49 9.58 20.93 4.21
N ASN A 50 8.65 20.69 3.28
CA ASN A 50 8.84 19.95 2.03
C ASN A 50 9.28 18.47 2.22
N GLN A 51 9.19 17.94 3.44
CA GLN A 51 9.39 16.53 3.71
C GLN A 51 8.15 15.74 3.27
N LYS A 52 8.37 14.61 2.62
CA LYS A 52 7.31 13.82 1.98
C LYS A 52 7.31 12.38 2.51
N PRO A 53 6.90 12.16 3.78
CA PRO A 53 6.79 10.83 4.33
C PRO A 53 5.82 9.98 3.51
N SER A 54 6.21 8.74 3.24
CA SER A 54 5.35 7.80 2.49
C SER A 54 4.10 7.43 3.29
N TYR A 55 3.05 6.94 2.62
CA TYR A 55 1.85 6.45 3.31
C TYR A 55 2.17 5.35 4.34
N LYS A 56 3.19 4.50 4.08
CA LYS A 56 3.64 3.46 5.02
C LYS A 56 4.22 4.07 6.28
N THR A 57 5.00 5.14 6.14
CA THR A 57 5.60 5.87 7.26
C THR A 57 4.55 6.56 8.11
N ILE A 58 3.57 7.20 7.47
CA ILE A 58 2.42 7.84 8.13
C ILE A 58 1.61 6.81 8.93
N ASN A 59 1.29 5.67 8.31
CA ASN A 59 0.54 4.62 9.00
C ASN A 59 1.33 4.02 10.16
N ARG A 60 2.63 3.74 9.97
CA ARG A 60 3.50 3.24 11.04
C ARG A 60 3.56 4.19 12.23
N PHE A 61 3.55 5.50 11.98
CA PHE A 61 3.52 6.51 13.04
C PHE A 61 2.19 6.49 13.81
N ARG A 62 1.06 6.36 13.11
CA ARG A 62 -0.28 6.32 13.72
C ARG A 62 -0.52 5.07 14.57
N VAL A 63 -0.17 3.89 14.06
CA VAL A 63 -0.40 2.61 14.76
C VAL A 63 0.58 2.34 15.90
N ASN A 64 1.52 3.25 16.13
CA ASN A 64 2.44 3.10 17.26
C ASN A 64 1.64 3.26 18.56
N PRO A 65 1.64 2.28 19.50
CA PRO A 65 0.81 2.33 20.70
C PRO A 65 0.99 3.60 21.55
N LYS A 66 2.19 4.19 21.54
CA LYS A 66 2.47 5.43 22.28
C LYS A 66 1.84 6.66 21.62
N VAL A 67 1.73 6.64 20.29
CA VAL A 67 1.21 7.76 19.50
C VAL A 67 -0.30 7.65 19.37
N ASP A 68 -0.84 6.45 19.22
CA ASP A 68 -2.28 6.20 18.99
C ASP A 68 -3.16 6.83 20.07
N ALA A 69 -2.91 6.48 21.34
CA ALA A 69 -3.62 7.07 22.49
C ALA A 69 -3.41 8.59 22.62
N LEU A 70 -2.22 9.08 22.23
CA LEU A 70 -1.89 10.50 22.26
C LEU A 70 -2.60 11.26 21.14
N LEU A 71 -2.79 10.65 19.97
CA LEU A 71 -3.34 11.28 18.78
C LEU A 71 -4.80 11.67 18.99
N GLU A 72 -5.59 10.80 19.61
CA GLU A 72 -6.99 11.06 19.94
C GLU A 72 -7.11 12.25 20.89
N SER A 73 -6.41 12.20 22.03
CA SER A 73 -6.45 13.28 23.03
C SER A 73 -5.94 14.61 22.47
N LEU A 74 -4.88 14.58 21.65
CA LEU A 74 -4.36 15.78 20.98
C LEU A 74 -5.32 16.36 19.95
N PHE A 75 -6.01 15.52 19.18
CA PHE A 75 -6.95 16.01 18.18
C PHE A 75 -8.10 16.76 18.84
N ILE A 76 -8.66 16.21 19.92
CA ILE A 76 -9.72 16.85 20.71
C ILE A 76 -9.23 18.18 21.30
N GLN A 77 -8.05 18.20 21.90
CA GLN A 77 -7.47 19.42 22.46
C GLN A 77 -7.19 20.47 21.39
N PHE A 78 -6.64 20.06 20.25
CA PHE A 78 -6.36 20.93 19.12
C PHE A 78 -7.65 21.57 18.60
N HIS A 79 -8.70 20.77 18.38
CA HIS A 79 -10.01 21.27 17.95
C HIS A 79 -10.61 22.25 18.97
N SER A 80 -10.60 21.89 20.25
CA SER A 80 -11.10 22.75 21.34
C SER A 80 -10.35 24.08 21.42
N GLN A 81 -9.03 24.08 21.19
CA GLN A 81 -8.25 25.32 21.14
C GLN A 81 -8.59 26.18 19.93
N CYS A 82 -8.78 25.57 18.76
CA CYS A 82 -9.20 26.30 17.57
C CYS A 82 -10.57 26.98 17.76
N LEU A 83 -11.52 26.28 18.39
CA LEU A 83 -12.82 26.87 18.76
C LEU A 83 -12.67 28.03 19.75
N LYS A 84 -11.90 27.84 20.83
CA LYS A 84 -11.65 28.89 21.83
C LYS A 84 -11.01 30.15 21.24
N GLN A 85 -10.20 29.98 20.19
CA GLN A 85 -9.53 31.08 19.49
C GLN A 85 -10.37 31.67 18.35
N ASN A 86 -11.62 31.20 18.16
CA ASN A 86 -12.50 31.60 17.05
C ASN A 86 -11.84 31.42 15.66
N LEU A 87 -11.00 30.38 15.52
CA LEU A 87 -10.38 30.01 14.24
C LEU A 87 -11.27 29.09 13.39
N ILE A 88 -12.23 28.42 14.04
CA ILE A 88 -13.19 27.48 13.45
C ILE A 88 -14.55 27.82 14.06
N ASP A 89 -15.61 27.69 13.25
CA ASP A 89 -17.00 27.93 13.66
C ASP A 89 -17.71 26.58 13.93
N ASP A 90 -18.40 26.46 15.07
CA ASP A 90 -19.11 25.22 15.49
C ASP A 90 -20.60 25.24 15.12
N GLN A 91 -21.04 26.29 14.42
CA GLN A 91 -22.47 26.58 14.20
C GLN A 91 -23.15 25.64 13.19
N ALA A 92 -22.43 24.81 12.42
CA ALA A 92 -23.05 24.04 11.33
C ALA A 92 -22.52 22.60 11.19
N ILE A 93 -23.23 21.65 11.81
CA ILE A 93 -23.11 20.23 11.49
C ILE A 93 -24.04 19.93 10.31
N PHE A 94 -23.49 19.85 9.10
CA PHE A 94 -24.22 19.36 7.93
C PHE A 94 -24.11 17.83 7.88
N ILE A 95 -25.16 17.13 8.30
CA ILE A 95 -25.29 15.67 8.08
C ILE A 95 -25.92 15.47 6.70
N ASP A 96 -25.09 15.42 5.66
CA ASP A 96 -25.56 15.03 4.32
C ASP A 96 -25.64 13.50 4.23
N GLY A 97 -26.83 12.96 4.48
CA GLY A 97 -27.09 11.54 4.37
C GLY A 97 -27.23 11.13 2.91
N THR A 98 -26.16 10.60 2.30
CA THR A 98 -26.28 9.95 0.98
C THR A 98 -27.03 8.62 1.13
N LYS A 99 -28.28 8.55 0.66
CA LYS A 99 -28.97 7.27 0.47
C LYS A 99 -28.34 6.54 -0.73
N VAL A 100 -27.50 5.56 -0.44
CA VAL A 100 -26.95 4.66 -1.45
C VAL A 100 -27.95 3.52 -1.65
N GLU A 101 -28.73 3.58 -2.72
CA GLU A 101 -29.43 2.38 -3.18
C GLU A 101 -28.38 1.38 -3.69
N ALA A 102 -28.35 0.19 -3.10
CA ALA A 102 -27.56 -0.89 -3.64
C ALA A 102 -28.06 -1.16 -5.07
N ASN A 103 -27.14 -1.19 -6.04
CA ASN A 103 -27.42 -1.66 -7.39
C ASN A 103 -27.72 -3.17 -7.35
N ALA A 104 -28.88 -3.53 -6.84
CA ALA A 104 -29.38 -4.89 -6.82
C ALA A 104 -30.13 -5.11 -8.12
N ASN A 105 -29.43 -5.64 -9.12
CA ASN A 105 -30.06 -6.05 -10.36
C ASN A 105 -31.21 -7.04 -10.06
N ARG A 106 -32.41 -6.78 -10.57
CA ARG A 106 -33.60 -7.63 -10.37
C ARG A 106 -33.41 -9.06 -10.90
N TYR A 107 -32.38 -9.31 -11.70
CA TYR A 107 -32.01 -10.61 -12.28
C TYR A 107 -30.89 -11.36 -11.55
N THR A 108 -30.61 -11.09 -10.26
CA THR A 108 -29.53 -11.77 -9.51
C THR A 108 -29.88 -13.21 -9.09
N PHE A 109 -31.11 -13.67 -9.29
CA PHE A 109 -31.48 -15.06 -8.99
C PHE A 109 -31.05 -16.00 -10.11
N VAL A 110 -29.85 -16.56 -9.96
CA VAL A 110 -29.36 -17.65 -10.80
C VAL A 110 -29.79 -18.97 -10.17
N TRP A 111 -30.55 -19.78 -10.91
CA TRP A 111 -30.99 -21.10 -10.45
C TRP A 111 -29.79 -22.01 -10.14
N LYS A 112 -29.87 -22.80 -9.07
CA LYS A 112 -28.81 -23.75 -8.64
C LYS A 112 -28.26 -24.60 -9.80
N LYS A 113 -29.12 -25.02 -10.72
CA LYS A 113 -28.75 -25.80 -11.91
C LYS A 113 -27.85 -25.02 -12.89
N SER A 114 -28.07 -23.72 -13.04
CA SER A 114 -27.22 -22.86 -13.88
C SER A 114 -25.83 -22.70 -13.26
N ILE A 115 -25.75 -22.50 -11.94
CA ILE A 115 -24.47 -22.44 -11.21
C ILE A 115 -23.69 -23.76 -11.39
N GLN A 116 -24.34 -24.90 -11.21
CA GLN A 116 -23.72 -26.23 -11.41
C GLN A 116 -23.21 -26.44 -12.85
N ASN A 117 -23.98 -26.02 -13.85
CA ASN A 117 -23.56 -26.11 -15.25
C ASN A 117 -22.36 -25.21 -15.55
N HIS A 118 -22.34 -23.99 -15.00
CA HIS A 118 -21.22 -23.06 -15.15
C HIS A 118 -19.95 -23.57 -14.46
N GLU A 119 -20.07 -24.17 -13.29
CA GLU A 119 -18.96 -24.77 -12.55
C GLU A 119 -18.33 -25.93 -13.32
N SER A 120 -19.14 -26.86 -13.86
CA SER A 120 -18.63 -27.96 -14.69
C SER A 120 -17.90 -27.45 -15.94
N ARG A 121 -18.48 -26.48 -16.66
CA ARG A 121 -17.85 -25.90 -17.85
C ARG A 121 -16.56 -25.14 -17.53
N MET A 122 -16.52 -24.45 -16.39
CA MET A 122 -15.32 -23.74 -15.94
C MET A 122 -14.20 -24.71 -15.57
N ASN A 123 -14.53 -25.83 -14.93
CA ASN A 123 -13.57 -26.89 -14.60
C ASN A 123 -13.01 -27.56 -15.85
N GLU A 124 -13.84 -27.83 -16.86
CA GLU A 124 -13.40 -28.36 -18.16
C GLU A 124 -12.47 -27.38 -18.88
N ASN A 125 -12.85 -26.11 -18.97
CA ASN A 125 -12.02 -25.06 -19.57
C ASN A 125 -10.68 -24.89 -18.83
N SER A 126 -10.69 -25.01 -17.49
CA SER A 126 -9.48 -24.89 -16.68
C SER A 126 -8.52 -26.07 -16.91
N LYS A 127 -9.05 -27.30 -17.05
CA LYS A 127 -8.26 -28.48 -17.41
C LYS A 127 -7.67 -28.35 -18.81
N ALA A 128 -8.47 -27.91 -19.79
CA ALA A 128 -8.01 -27.70 -21.15
C ALA A 128 -6.86 -26.68 -21.21
N LEU A 129 -7.03 -25.54 -20.52
CA LEU A 129 -6.01 -24.49 -20.44
C LEU A 129 -4.73 -25.00 -19.75
N TYR A 130 -4.86 -25.78 -18.66
CA TYR A 130 -3.71 -26.36 -17.97
C TYR A 130 -2.92 -27.30 -18.90
N HIS A 131 -3.59 -28.17 -19.65
CA HIS A 131 -2.92 -29.08 -20.59
C HIS A 131 -2.23 -28.32 -21.72
N GLU A 132 -2.86 -27.29 -22.26
CA GLU A 132 -2.25 -26.42 -23.28
C GLU A 132 -0.98 -25.74 -22.76
N LEU A 133 -1.05 -25.14 -21.57
CA LEU A 133 0.10 -24.48 -20.94
C LEU A 133 1.22 -25.46 -20.60
N ALA A 134 0.88 -26.67 -20.15
CA ALA A 134 1.86 -27.70 -19.83
C ALA A 134 2.64 -28.14 -21.08
N ILE A 135 1.96 -28.37 -22.19
CA ILE A 135 2.56 -28.81 -23.45
C ILE A 135 3.39 -27.69 -24.09
N ASN A 136 2.84 -26.48 -24.16
CA ASN A 136 3.42 -25.40 -24.95
C ASN A 136 4.48 -24.57 -24.20
N LYS A 137 4.40 -24.50 -22.87
CA LYS A 137 5.30 -23.66 -22.06
C LYS A 137 6.12 -24.48 -21.07
N ILE A 138 5.47 -25.27 -20.22
CA ILE A 138 6.13 -25.90 -19.08
C ILE A 138 7.14 -26.97 -19.53
N ILE A 139 6.75 -27.93 -20.39
CA ILE A 139 7.65 -29.01 -20.82
C ILE A 139 8.85 -28.50 -21.63
N PRO A 140 8.70 -27.55 -22.58
CA PRO A 140 9.83 -26.97 -23.29
C PRO A 140 10.80 -26.18 -22.40
N GLU A 141 10.27 -25.48 -21.39
CA GLU A 141 11.06 -24.64 -20.48
C GLU A 141 11.84 -25.51 -19.47
N ILE A 142 11.23 -26.60 -18.95
CA ILE A 142 11.95 -27.61 -18.15
C ILE A 142 13.09 -28.27 -18.92
N LYS A 143 12.91 -28.54 -20.22
CA LYS A 143 13.99 -29.08 -21.06
C LYS A 143 15.13 -28.08 -21.26
N LYS A 144 14.80 -26.79 -21.46
CA LYS A 144 15.82 -25.74 -21.58
C LYS A 144 16.61 -25.50 -20.29
N ASP A 145 15.96 -25.57 -19.14
CA ASP A 145 16.65 -25.42 -17.85
C ASP A 145 17.61 -26.58 -17.59
N HIS A 146 17.22 -27.81 -17.95
CA HIS A 146 18.10 -28.98 -17.80
C HIS A 146 19.32 -28.96 -18.76
N ASP A 147 19.19 -28.37 -19.94
CA ASP A 147 20.29 -28.23 -20.91
C ASP A 147 21.27 -27.08 -20.59
N ASN A 148 20.91 -26.17 -19.66
CA ASN A 148 21.72 -24.99 -19.29
C ASN A 148 22.51 -25.16 -17.99
N ASP A 149 22.40 -26.30 -17.30
CA ASP A 149 23.19 -26.57 -16.11
C ASP A 149 24.65 -26.83 -16.48
N LEU A 150 25.53 -25.88 -16.14
CA LEU A 150 26.99 -26.05 -16.27
C LEU A 150 27.42 -27.25 -15.43
N THR A 151 28.16 -28.16 -16.07
CA THR A 151 28.75 -29.29 -15.37
C THR A 151 29.77 -28.80 -14.35
N LYS A 152 30.00 -29.60 -13.30
CA LYS A 152 30.93 -29.23 -12.21
C LYS A 152 32.35 -28.90 -12.72
N GLU A 153 32.74 -29.56 -13.81
CA GLU A 153 34.03 -29.37 -14.48
C GLU A 153 34.13 -28.01 -15.19
N GLU A 154 33.04 -27.54 -15.80
CA GLU A 154 33.00 -26.23 -16.46
C GLU A 154 33.03 -25.07 -15.44
N ILE A 155 32.42 -25.27 -14.26
CA ILE A 155 32.46 -24.31 -13.15
C ILE A 155 33.88 -24.17 -12.59
N ASP A 156 34.57 -25.29 -12.36
CA ASP A 156 35.96 -25.28 -11.88
C ASP A 156 36.91 -24.63 -12.90
N LEU A 157 36.68 -24.85 -14.20
CA LEU A 157 37.46 -24.22 -15.27
C LEU A 157 37.30 -22.69 -15.27
N ILE A 158 36.07 -22.19 -15.14
CA ILE A 158 35.79 -20.74 -15.06
C ILE A 158 36.45 -20.13 -13.82
N GLY A 159 36.39 -20.82 -12.66
CA GLY A 159 37.07 -20.37 -11.44
C GLY A 159 38.57 -20.22 -11.62
N SER A 160 39.22 -21.24 -12.19
CA SER A 160 40.67 -21.21 -12.44
C SER A 160 41.11 -20.13 -13.43
N HIS A 161 40.23 -19.72 -14.34
CA HIS A 161 40.52 -18.67 -15.32
C HIS A 161 40.39 -17.28 -14.71
N LEU A 162 39.39 -17.06 -13.87
CA LEU A 162 39.19 -15.80 -13.14
C LEU A 162 40.31 -15.54 -12.13
N ASP A 163 40.79 -16.57 -11.44
CA ASP A 163 41.91 -16.45 -10.50
C ASP A 163 43.21 -16.01 -11.20
N LYS A 164 43.39 -16.38 -12.47
CA LYS A 164 44.54 -15.97 -13.30
C LYS A 164 44.46 -14.55 -13.86
N GLU A 165 43.26 -13.99 -14.02
CA GLU A 165 43.08 -12.61 -14.49
C GLU A 165 43.12 -11.58 -13.35
N ILE A 166 42.95 -12.03 -12.10
CA ILE A 166 42.97 -11.17 -10.90
C ILE A 166 44.40 -11.01 -10.33
N GLU A 167 45.34 -11.89 -10.68
CA GLU A 167 46.79 -11.75 -10.43
C GLU A 167 47.50 -10.87 -11.47
#